data_AF-A0A3E0QEA2-F1
#
_entry.id   AF-A0A3E0QEA2-F1
#
_cell.length_a   1.000
_cell.length_b   1.000
_cell.length_c   1.000
_cell.angle_alpha   90.00
_cell.angle_beta   90.00
_cell.angle_gamma   90.00
#
_symmetry.space_group_name_H-M   'P 1'
#
loop_
_entity.id
_entity.type
_entity.pdbx_description
1 polymer ?
#
loop_
_entity_poly.entity_id
_entity_poly.type
_entity_poly.pdbx_seq_one_letter_code
_entity_poly.pdbx_strand_id
1 'polypeptide(L)' 'MIKYINGLINLVVSLVASTIIIYALNIIAGFAGADYNFTHGEAFIVWILMAILINNCFKK' A
#
# COMPACT_ATOMS: atom_id res chain seq x y z
N MET A 1 -13.11 -13.08 -19.81
CA MET A 1 -13.42 -11.66 -19.52
C MET A 1 -13.41 -11.36 -18.02
N ILE A 2 -14.16 -12.11 -17.18
CA ILE A 2 -14.25 -11.90 -15.71
C ILE A 2 -12.89 -11.98 -14.98
N LYS A 3 -11.95 -12.84 -15.44
CA LYS A 3 -10.62 -12.98 -14.83
C LYS A 3 -9.76 -11.71 -14.90
N TYR A 4 -9.79 -10.97 -16.01
CA TYR A 4 -9.01 -9.74 -16.17
C TYR A 4 -9.60 -8.59 -15.35
N ILE A 5 -10.94 -8.51 -15.31
CA ILE A 5 -11.67 -7.54 -14.52
C ILE A 5 -11.39 -7.75 -13.03
N ASN A 6 -11.41 -9.00 -12.54
CA ASN A 6 -11.03 -9.30 -11.16
C ASN A 6 -9.56 -8.96 -10.87
N GLY A 7 -8.65 -9.21 -11.82
CA GLY A 7 -7.25 -8.82 -11.68
C GLY A 7 -7.06 -7.31 -11.54
N LEU A 8 -7.77 -6.53 -12.38
CA LEU A 8 -7.75 -5.07 -12.34
C LEU A 8 -8.37 -4.53 -11.04
N ILE A 9 -9.50 -5.09 -10.61
CA ILE A 9 -10.17 -4.75 -9.34
C ILE A 9 -9.22 -5.02 -8.16
N ASN A 10 -8.57 -6.18 -8.12
CA ASN A 10 -7.59 -6.48 -7.06
C ASN A 10 -6.43 -5.48 -7.06
N LEU A 11 -5.99 -5.03 -8.23
CA LEU A 11 -4.90 -4.05 -8.34
C LEU A 11 -5.34 -2.69 -7.79
N VAL A 12 -6.53 -2.21 -8.18
CA VAL A 12 -7.11 -0.95 -7.68
C VAL A 12 -7.36 -1.02 -6.17
N VAL A 13 -7.92 -2.13 -5.67
CA VAL A 13 -8.15 -2.34 -4.24
C VAL A 13 -6.84 -2.36 -3.47
N SER A 14 -5.79 -3.00 -4.02
CA SER A 14 -4.46 -3.02 -3.40
C SER A 14 -3.82 -1.63 -3.35
N LEU A 15 -4.07 -0.79 -4.37
CA LEU A 15 -3.57 0.58 -4.46
C LEU A 15 -4.25 1.51 -3.44
N VAL A 16 -5.56 1.35 -3.21
CA VAL A 16 -6.27 2.09 -2.16
C VAL A 16 -5.85 1.56 -0.78
N ALA A 17 -5.80 0.24 -0.60
CA ALA A 17 -5.41 -0.38 0.67
C ALA A 17 -3.99 0.02 1.11
N SER A 18 -3.03 0.18 0.19
CA SER A 18 -1.68 0.59 0.55
C SER A 18 -1.61 2.00 1.15
N THR A 19 -2.47 2.94 0.74
CA THR A 19 -2.53 4.27 1.39
C THR A 19 -2.94 4.15 2.86
N ILE A 20 -3.96 3.34 3.13
CA ILE A 20 -4.50 3.11 4.48
C ILE A 20 -3.41 2.48 5.37
N ILE A 21 -2.69 1.48 4.84
CA ILE A 21 -1.63 0.81 5.58
C ILE A 21 -0.47 1.76 5.90
N ILE A 22 -0.06 2.62 4.97
CA ILE A 22 1.04 3.56 5.20
C ILE A 22 0.70 4.57 6.29
N TYR A 23 -0.51 5.13 6.30
CA TYR A 23 -0.93 6.02 7.38
C TYR A 23 -1.05 5.30 8.72
N ALA A 24 -1.58 4.07 8.73
CA ALA A 24 -1.64 3.25 9.94
C ALA A 24 -0.24 2.97 10.49
N LEU A 25 0.71 2.60 9.63
CA LEU A 25 2.10 2.38 10.01
C LEU A 25 2.75 3.66 10.54
N ASN A 26 2.47 4.82 9.96
CA ASN A 26 3.01 6.09 10.44
C ASN A 26 2.49 6.42 11.86
N ILE A 27 1.22 6.11 12.15
CA ILE A 27 0.64 6.27 13.50
C ILE A 27 1.31 5.31 14.50
N ILE A 28 1.47 4.04 14.12
CA ILE A 28 2.10 3.03 14.98
C ILE A 28 3.58 3.39 15.23
N ALA A 29 4.28 3.86 14.19
CA ALA A 29 5.66 4.31 14.30
C ALA A 29 5.79 5.53 15.21
N GLY A 30 4.90 6.51 15.08
CA GLY A 30 4.83 7.65 16.01
C GLY A 30 4.61 7.21 17.46
N PHE A 31 3.80 6.18 17.69
CA PHE A 31 3.62 5.59 19.03
C PHE A 31 4.89 4.90 19.56
N ALA A 32 5.73 4.38 18.67
CA ALA A 32 7.04 3.82 18.98
C ALA A 32 8.17 4.88 19.04
N GLY A 33 7.84 6.17 18.88
CA GLY A 33 8.82 7.27 18.88
C GLY A 33 9.61 7.44 17.57
N ALA A 34 9.16 6.81 16.49
CA ALA A 34 9.75 6.92 15.16
C ALA A 34 8.88 7.79 14.24
N ASP A 35 9.29 9.03 14.02
CA ASP A 35 8.63 9.92 13.06
C ASP A 35 9.20 9.72 11.65
N TYR A 36 8.46 9.00 10.81
CA TYR A 36 8.84 8.82 9.40
C TYR A 36 8.36 10.00 8.57
N ASN A 37 9.22 11.02 8.42
CA ASN A 37 8.98 12.12 7.51
C ASN A 37 9.37 11.73 6.08
N PHE A 38 8.48 11.00 5.39
CA PHE A 38 8.70 10.67 3.99
C PHE A 38 8.52 11.90 3.11
N THR A 39 9.52 12.18 2.26
CA THR A 39 9.34 13.16 1.18
C THR A 39 8.33 12.65 0.15
N HIS A 40 7.72 13.54 -0.63
CA HIS A 40 6.69 13.16 -1.63
C HIS A 40 7.15 12.05 -2.58
N GLY A 41 8.42 12.05 -2.99
CA GLY A 41 8.99 11.02 -3.86
C GLY A 41 9.19 9.68 -3.16
N GLU A 42 9.66 9.68 -1.91
CA GLU A 42 9.86 8.47 -1.12
C GLU A 42 8.52 7.83 -0.75
N ALA A 43 7.54 8.64 -0.34
CA ALA A 43 6.19 8.19 -0.04
C ALA A 43 5.53 7.53 -1.27
N PHE A 44 5.76 8.07 -2.47
CA PHE A 44 5.27 7.47 -3.71
C PHE A 44 5.87 6.09 -3.98
N ILE A 45 7.18 5.93 -3.79
CA ILE A 45 7.87 4.64 -3.98
C ILE A 45 7.36 3.60 -2.97
N VAL A 46 7.29 3.97 -1.69
CA VAL A 46 6.76 3.08 -0.63
C VAL A 46 5.31 2.70 -0.90
N TRP A 47 4.49 3.64 -1.36
CA TRP A 47 3.09 3.41 -1.70
C TRP A 47 2.89 2.39 -2.82
N ILE A 48 3.65 2.51 -3.90
CA ILE A 48 3.60 1.55 -5.02
C ILE A 48 4.16 0.19 -4.61
N LEU A 49 5.28 0.15 -3.88
CA LEU A 49 5.85 -1.12 -3.37
C LEU A 49 4.86 -1.84 -2.44
N MET A 50 4.21 -1.10 -1.56
CA MET A 50 3.20 -1.65 -0.65
C MET A 50 1.99 -2.17 -1.43
N ALA A 51 1.53 -1.46 -2.46
CA ALA A 51 0.44 -1.92 -3.33
C ALA A 51 0.78 -3.23 -4.06
N ILE A 52 2.03 -3.37 -4.55
CA ILE A 52 2.51 -4.60 -5.18
C ILE A 52 2.55 -5.75 -4.18
N LEU A 53 3.06 -5.50 -2.97
CA LEU A 53 3.15 -6.51 -1.90
C LEU A 53 1.77 -7.04 -1.51
N ILE A 54 0.80 -6.14 -1.31
CA ILE A 54 -0.60 -6.49 -1.02
C ILE A 54 -1.21 -7.29 -2.18
N ASN A 55 -1.01 -6.86 -3.42
CA ASN A 55 -1.53 -7.57 -4.59
C ASN A 55 -0.95 -8.99 -4.68
N ASN A 56 0.33 -9.15 -4.35
CA ASN A 56 0.99 -10.45 -4.32
C ASN A 56 0.41 -11.35 -3.22
N CYS A 57 0.11 -10.81 -2.04
CA CYS A 57 -0.59 -11.55 -0.98
C CYS A 57 -2.01 -12.00 -1.40
N PHE A 58 -2.69 -11.23 -2.27
CA PHE A 58 -4.01 -11.60 -2.80
C PHE A 58 -3.97 -12.64 -3.93
N LYS A 59 -2.82 -12.89 -4.56
CA LYS A 59 -2.66 -13.84 -5.67
C LYS A 59 -2.31 -15.26 -5.21
N LYS A 60 -2.86 -15.69 -4.07
CA LYS A 60 -2.63 -17.01 -3.47
C LYS A 60 -2.88 -18.16 -4.46
#